data_AF-A0A1I6FGZ9-F1
#
_entry.id   AF-A0A1I6FGZ9-F1
#
_cell.length_a   1.000
_cell.length_b   1.000
_cell.length_c   1.000
_cell.angle_alpha   90.00
_cell.angle_beta   90.00
_cell.angle_gamma   90.00
#
_symmetry.space_group_name_H-M   'P 1'
#
loop_
_entity.id
_entity.type
_entity.pdbx_description
1 polymer ?
#
loop_
_entity_poly.entity_id
_entity_poly.type
_entity_poly.pdbx_seq_one_letter_code
_entity_poly.pdbx_strand_id
1 'polypeptide(L)'
;MKRTFTALAVLASTMGLVLVGGQASAAPESQARFELGIQSADAGINVYRGSDLAGYGDFNADPDGSVPGDAIRACDTLADGWGVETQLDVNPGATWDTDRVVNTRGHASPYCSGWASGNIGENTPVAIRVCLVKSGETPICSGRAFGES
;
A
#
# COMPACT_ATOMS: atom_id res chain seq x y z
N MET A 1 -70.58 50.82 20.13
CA MET A 1 -69.17 51.27 20.02
C MET A 1 -68.28 50.03 19.86
N LYS A 2 -67.23 50.11 19.02
CA LYS A 2 -66.34 49.03 18.46
C LYS A 2 -66.83 48.53 17.10
N ARG A 3 -66.41 49.12 15.97
CA ARG A 3 -65.09 49.30 15.30
C ARG A 3 -64.66 48.09 14.47
N THR A 4 -64.33 48.47 13.23
CA THR A 4 -64.22 47.76 11.97
C THR A 4 -62.88 47.03 11.78
N PHE A 5 -62.92 46.07 10.84
CA PHE A 5 -61.85 45.31 10.19
C PHE A 5 -60.50 46.01 9.95
N THR A 6 -59.40 45.26 10.01
CA THR A 6 -58.37 45.22 8.94
C THR A 6 -57.58 43.91 9.05
N ALA A 7 -57.61 43.09 8.00
CA ALA A 7 -56.69 41.97 7.80
C ALA A 7 -55.46 42.49 7.06
N LEU A 8 -54.26 42.15 7.53
CA LEU A 8 -53.02 42.29 6.77
C LEU A 8 -52.35 40.92 6.68
N ALA A 9 -52.24 40.42 5.45
CA ALA A 9 -51.49 39.24 5.10
C ALA A 9 -49.98 39.56 5.10
N VAL A 10 -49.17 38.71 5.72
CA VAL A 10 -47.74 38.63 5.43
C VAL A 10 -47.43 37.18 5.07
N LEU A 11 -47.31 36.91 3.77
CA LEU A 11 -46.61 35.72 3.29
C LEU A 11 -45.12 35.91 3.61
N ALA A 12 -44.59 35.06 4.49
CA ALA A 12 -43.16 34.82 4.59
C ALA A 12 -42.90 33.37 4.18
N SER A 13 -42.68 33.16 2.89
CA SER A 13 -42.18 31.90 2.34
C SER A 13 -40.70 31.74 2.70
N THR A 14 -40.42 31.03 3.79
CA THR A 14 -39.07 30.53 4.06
C THR A 14 -38.79 29.33 3.18
N MET A 15 -37.98 29.52 2.13
CA MET A 15 -37.34 28.40 1.43
C MET A 15 -36.39 27.71 2.40
N GLY A 16 -36.83 26.56 2.94
CA GLY A 16 -35.94 25.62 3.59
C GLY A 16 -35.02 25.00 2.54
N LEU A 17 -33.76 25.42 2.52
CA LEU A 17 -32.72 24.72 1.76
C LEU A 17 -32.36 23.45 2.53
N VAL A 18 -33.01 22.34 2.16
CA VAL A 18 -32.57 21.01 2.58
C VAL A 18 -31.31 20.69 1.77
N LEU A 19 -30.15 20.84 2.40
CA LEU A 19 -28.91 20.24 1.91
C LEU A 19 -29.08 18.72 2.04
N VAL A 20 -29.64 18.10 1.01
CA VAL A 20 -29.52 16.64 0.80
C VAL A 20 -28.05 16.41 0.51
N GLY A 21 -27.27 16.18 1.57
CA GLY A 21 -25.91 15.69 1.46
C GLY A 21 -25.98 14.35 0.72
N GLY A 22 -25.65 14.37 -0.57
CA GLY A 22 -25.41 13.15 -1.32
C GLY A 22 -24.32 12.39 -0.58
N GLN A 23 -24.68 11.24 -0.02
CA GLN A 23 -23.69 10.28 0.42
C GLN A 23 -22.98 9.83 -0.86
N ALA A 24 -21.82 10.42 -1.13
CA ALA A 24 -20.90 9.87 -2.12
C ALA A 24 -20.55 8.48 -1.61
N SER A 25 -21.20 7.46 -2.17
CA SER A 25 -20.82 6.09 -1.92
C SER A 25 -19.46 5.93 -2.56
N ALA A 26 -18.40 5.93 -1.74
CA ALA A 26 -17.07 5.60 -2.20
C ALA A 26 -17.17 4.22 -2.86
N ALA A 27 -16.80 4.14 -4.14
CA ALA A 27 -16.61 2.84 -4.78
C ALA A 27 -15.66 2.03 -3.90
N PRO A 28 -15.88 0.72 -3.73
CA PRO A 28 -14.98 -0.10 -2.94
C PRO A 28 -13.56 0.10 -3.48
N GLU A 29 -12.63 0.46 -2.59
CA GLU A 29 -11.22 0.50 -2.95
C GLU A 29 -10.88 -0.87 -3.56
N SER A 30 -10.32 -0.88 -4.77
CA SER A 30 -9.91 -2.13 -5.41
C SER A 30 -9.01 -2.92 -4.45
N GLN A 31 -9.42 -4.12 -4.04
CA GLN A 31 -8.61 -4.88 -3.08
C GLN A 31 -7.23 -5.15 -3.68
N ALA A 32 -6.19 -4.97 -2.89
CA ALA A 32 -4.83 -5.31 -3.30
C ALA A 32 -4.72 -6.82 -3.55
N ARG A 33 -4.10 -7.20 -4.66
CA ARG A 33 -3.82 -8.59 -5.00
C ARG A 33 -2.32 -8.79 -5.06
N PHE A 34 -1.82 -9.86 -4.44
CA PHE A 34 -0.39 -10.17 -4.41
C PHE A 34 -0.12 -11.45 -5.19
N GLU A 35 0.93 -11.45 -6.00
CA GLU A 35 1.39 -12.61 -6.77
C GLU A 35 2.86 -12.89 -6.46
N LEU A 36 3.15 -14.11 -6.01
CA LEU A 36 4.49 -14.56 -5.66
C LEU A 36 5.17 -15.23 -6.88
N GLY A 37 6.40 -14.82 -7.16
CA GLY A 37 7.34 -15.54 -8.01
C GLY A 37 8.54 -16.00 -7.19
N ILE A 38 8.94 -17.26 -7.33
CA ILE A 38 10.15 -17.82 -6.72
C ILE A 38 11.02 -18.36 -7.86
N GLN A 39 12.31 -18.04 -7.84
CA GLN A 39 13.30 -18.61 -8.74
C GLN A 39 14.53 -19.00 -7.92
N SER A 40 14.71 -20.31 -7.70
CA SER A 40 15.77 -20.81 -6.82
C SER A 40 15.63 -20.21 -5.40
N ALA A 41 16.64 -19.47 -4.94
CA ALA A 41 16.65 -18.78 -3.64
C ALA A 41 16.04 -17.36 -3.71
N ASP A 42 15.83 -16.82 -4.91
CA ASP A 42 15.29 -15.49 -5.12
C ASP A 42 13.75 -15.49 -5.01
N ALA A 43 13.20 -14.37 -4.55
CA ALA A 43 11.76 -14.20 -4.42
C ALA A 43 11.33 -12.80 -4.87
N GLY A 44 10.19 -12.72 -5.55
CA GLY A 44 9.54 -11.48 -5.93
C GLY A 44 8.06 -11.52 -5.61
N ILE A 45 7.51 -10.43 -5.10
CA ILE A 45 6.06 -10.29 -4.89
C ILE A 45 5.58 -9.08 -5.66
N ASN A 46 4.77 -9.33 -6.69
CA ASN A 46 4.03 -8.29 -7.39
C ASN A 46 2.78 -7.91 -6.59
N VAL A 47 2.47 -6.63 -6.53
CA VAL A 47 1.22 -6.11 -5.96
C VAL A 47 0.42 -5.37 -7.03
N TYR A 48 -0.86 -5.71 -7.13
CA TYR A 48 -1.79 -5.14 -8.10
C TYR A 48 -2.91 -4.38 -7.40
N ARG A 49 -3.32 -3.28 -8.00
CA ARG A 49 -4.54 -2.52 -7.67
C ARG A 49 -5.50 -2.64 -8.85
N GLY A 50 -6.53 -3.47 -8.71
CA GLY A 50 -7.38 -3.83 -9.85
C GLY A 50 -6.61 -4.67 -10.86
N SER A 51 -6.61 -4.26 -12.14
CA SER A 51 -5.82 -4.91 -13.20
C SER A 51 -4.39 -4.41 -13.31
N ASP A 52 -4.06 -3.32 -12.64
CA ASP A 52 -2.81 -2.59 -12.85
C ASP A 52 -1.75 -3.02 -11.83
N LEU A 53 -0.52 -3.21 -12.29
CA LEU A 53 0.63 -3.46 -11.42
C LEU A 53 0.93 -2.18 -10.64
N ALA A 54 0.66 -2.21 -9.35
CA ALA A 54 0.96 -1.11 -8.44
C ALA A 54 2.46 -1.04 -8.11
N GLY A 55 3.10 -2.21 -8.04
CA GLY A 55 4.53 -2.31 -7.90
C GLY A 55 4.95 -3.71 -7.48
N TYR A 56 6.16 -3.84 -6.96
CA TYR A 56 6.72 -5.12 -6.55
C TYR A 56 7.83 -4.96 -5.52
N GLY A 57 8.14 -6.05 -4.84
CA GLY A 57 9.32 -6.17 -3.99
C GLY A 57 10.11 -7.41 -4.33
N ASP A 58 11.43 -7.25 -4.33
CA ASP A 58 12.39 -8.29 -4.68
C ASP A 58 13.23 -8.67 -3.46
N PHE A 59 13.61 -9.95 -3.39
CA PHE A 59 14.74 -10.49 -2.64
C PHE A 59 15.68 -11.20 -3.61
N ASN A 60 16.95 -10.86 -3.53
CA ASN A 60 18.03 -11.46 -4.29
C ASN A 60 18.99 -12.11 -3.31
N ALA A 61 19.07 -13.44 -3.33
CA ALA A 61 19.87 -14.21 -2.38
C ALA A 61 21.36 -14.09 -2.71
N ASP A 62 21.73 -14.46 -3.93
CA ASP A 62 23.11 -14.44 -4.41
C ASP A 62 23.39 -13.24 -5.30
N PRO A 63 24.57 -12.60 -5.24
CA PRO A 63 24.89 -11.50 -6.13
C PRO A 63 24.90 -11.94 -7.61
N ASP A 64 24.16 -11.22 -8.45
CA ASP A 64 24.16 -11.38 -9.90
C ASP A 64 24.46 -10.05 -10.61
N GLY A 65 25.62 -9.98 -11.26
CA GLY A 65 26.11 -8.78 -11.93
C GLY A 65 26.24 -7.60 -10.97
N SER A 66 25.37 -6.58 -11.15
CA SER A 66 25.33 -5.38 -10.30
C SER A 66 24.30 -5.47 -9.17
N VAL A 67 23.53 -6.55 -9.10
CA VAL A 67 22.54 -6.78 -8.04
C VAL A 67 23.26 -7.42 -6.86
N PRO A 68 23.27 -6.81 -5.67
CA PRO A 68 23.89 -7.43 -4.51
C PRO A 68 23.06 -8.62 -4.03
N GLY A 69 23.73 -9.63 -3.47
CA GLY A 69 23.08 -10.69 -2.70
C GLY A 69 22.60 -10.20 -1.34
N ASP A 70 21.89 -11.06 -0.63
CA ASP A 70 21.23 -10.78 0.64
C ASP A 70 20.46 -9.48 0.64
N ALA A 71 19.80 -9.16 -0.47
CA ALA A 71 19.31 -7.81 -0.72
C ALA A 71 17.83 -7.76 -1.04
N ILE A 72 17.19 -6.70 -0.56
CA ILE A 72 15.81 -6.39 -0.93
C ILE A 72 15.70 -5.05 -1.65
N ARG A 73 14.66 -4.93 -2.47
CA ARG A 73 14.29 -3.70 -3.18
C ARG A 73 12.77 -3.56 -3.25
N ALA A 74 12.27 -2.34 -3.15
CA ALA A 74 10.87 -1.99 -3.40
C ALA A 74 10.76 -1.13 -4.66
N CYS A 75 9.78 -1.42 -5.52
CA CYS A 75 9.49 -0.68 -6.72
C CYS A 75 8.01 -0.34 -6.79
N ASP A 76 7.71 0.93 -7.03
CA ASP A 76 6.40 1.48 -7.25
C ASP A 76 6.27 1.86 -8.72
N THR A 77 5.24 1.33 -9.38
CA THR A 77 5.02 1.45 -10.82
C THR A 77 3.75 2.20 -11.20
N LEU A 78 2.82 2.40 -10.25
CA LEU A 78 1.54 3.05 -10.50
C LEU A 78 1.38 4.35 -9.71
N ALA A 79 0.98 5.42 -10.39
CA ALA A 79 0.67 6.70 -9.75
C ALA A 79 -0.73 6.69 -9.07
N ASP A 80 -0.95 5.78 -8.11
CA ASP A 80 -2.21 5.62 -7.36
C ASP A 80 -2.20 6.33 -5.98
N GLY A 81 -1.08 6.98 -5.65
CA GLY A 81 -0.88 7.70 -4.39
C GLY A 81 -0.54 6.79 -3.21
N TRP A 82 -0.31 5.50 -3.44
CA TRP A 82 0.36 4.59 -2.52
C TRP A 82 1.84 4.50 -2.87
N GLY A 83 2.64 4.02 -1.92
CA GLY A 83 3.99 3.53 -2.18
C GLY A 83 4.07 2.03 -1.88
N VAL A 84 5.21 1.45 -2.22
CA VAL A 84 5.53 0.04 -1.97
C VAL A 84 6.62 -0.05 -0.90
N GLU A 85 6.47 -1.02 -0.01
CA GLU A 85 7.45 -1.37 1.01
C GLU A 85 7.76 -2.87 0.96
N THR A 86 9.04 -3.20 0.96
CA THR A 86 9.54 -4.58 1.04
C THR A 86 10.21 -4.76 2.38
N GLN A 87 9.85 -5.82 3.08
CA GLN A 87 10.41 -6.17 4.37
C GLN A 87 11.01 -7.57 4.30
N LEU A 88 12.14 -7.74 4.98
CA LEU A 88 12.85 -9.01 5.18
C LEU A 88 12.87 -9.36 6.66
N ASP A 89 12.59 -10.63 6.95
CA ASP A 89 12.68 -11.28 8.25
C ASP A 89 13.72 -12.41 8.12
N VAL A 90 14.79 -12.36 8.92
CA VAL A 90 15.89 -13.32 8.93
C VAL A 90 15.72 -14.26 10.12
N ASN A 91 15.75 -15.57 9.87
CA ASN A 91 15.31 -16.60 10.81
C ASN A 91 13.84 -16.40 11.27
N PRO A 92 12.88 -16.35 10.33
CA PRO A 92 11.50 -16.00 10.64
C PRO A 92 10.87 -16.95 11.67
N GLY A 93 10.33 -16.35 12.73
CA GLY A 93 9.62 -17.05 13.80
C GLY A 93 8.10 -17.15 13.58
N ALA A 94 7.36 -17.50 14.64
CA ALA A 94 5.89 -17.53 14.60
C ALA A 94 5.29 -16.13 14.36
N THR A 95 5.91 -15.10 14.93
CA THR A 95 5.60 -13.69 14.68
C THR A 95 6.55 -13.12 13.65
N TRP A 96 6.07 -12.16 12.85
CA TRP A 96 6.92 -11.43 11.92
C TRP A 96 7.83 -10.48 12.70
N ASP A 97 9.13 -10.51 12.42
CA ASP A 97 10.11 -9.54 12.88
C ASP A 97 10.81 -8.90 11.67
N THR A 98 11.00 -7.59 11.66
CA THR A 98 11.55 -6.91 10.46
C THR A 98 13.01 -6.55 10.69
N ASP A 99 13.91 -7.33 10.12
CA ASP A 99 15.36 -7.06 10.14
C ASP A 99 15.77 -6.02 9.11
N ARG A 100 15.09 -6.00 7.96
CA ARG A 100 15.38 -5.05 6.88
C ARG A 100 14.11 -4.54 6.22
N VAL A 101 14.11 -3.26 5.88
CA VAL A 101 12.98 -2.61 5.20
C VAL A 101 13.47 -1.57 4.19
N VAL A 102 12.82 -1.53 3.04
CA VAL A 102 12.96 -0.50 2.02
C VAL A 102 11.59 -0.08 1.51
N ASN A 103 11.40 1.19 1.18
CA ASN A 103 10.11 1.68 0.69
C ASN A 103 10.25 2.85 -0.30
N THR A 104 9.16 3.17 -0.98
CA THR A 104 9.06 4.24 -1.98
C THR A 104 8.31 5.48 -1.51
N ARG A 105 7.92 5.56 -0.23
CA ARG A 105 7.11 6.69 0.30
C ARG A 105 7.88 8.00 0.12
N GLY A 106 7.17 9.02 -0.35
CA GLY A 106 7.74 10.36 -0.61
C GLY A 106 8.35 10.53 -2.00
N HIS A 107 8.34 9.48 -2.83
CA HIS A 107 8.73 9.54 -4.24
C HIS A 107 7.49 9.43 -5.14
N ALA A 108 7.55 10.05 -6.32
CA ALA A 108 6.53 9.90 -7.34
C ALA A 108 6.79 8.63 -8.17
N SER A 109 5.72 7.89 -8.47
CA SER A 109 5.78 6.74 -9.38
C SER A 109 6.10 7.17 -10.82
N PRO A 110 6.88 6.40 -11.60
CA PRO A 110 7.58 5.17 -11.19
C PRO A 110 8.85 5.46 -10.39
N TYR A 111 9.10 4.65 -9.35
CA TYR A 111 10.32 4.74 -8.55
C TYR A 111 10.68 3.39 -7.92
N CYS A 112 11.95 3.02 -8.00
CA CYS A 112 12.51 1.92 -7.22
C CYS A 112 13.45 2.48 -6.16
N SER A 113 13.42 1.89 -4.97
CA SER A 113 14.48 2.09 -3.99
C SER A 113 15.82 1.59 -4.54
N GLY A 114 16.91 2.03 -3.91
CA GLY A 114 18.16 1.26 -3.99
C GLY A 114 17.99 -0.13 -3.39
N TRP A 115 18.94 -1.02 -3.68
CA TRP A 115 19.05 -2.30 -2.98
C TRP A 115 19.56 -2.08 -1.56
N ALA A 116 18.88 -2.66 -0.58
CA ALA A 116 19.39 -2.77 0.78
C ALA A 116 19.91 -4.18 1.00
N SER A 117 21.23 -4.33 0.96
CA SER A 117 21.94 -5.59 1.16
C SER A 117 22.38 -5.78 2.61
N GLY A 118 22.86 -6.98 2.92
CA GLY A 118 23.55 -7.29 4.15
C GLY A 118 24.51 -8.45 3.94
N ASN A 119 24.81 -9.15 5.04
CA ASN A 119 25.56 -10.39 5.01
C ASN A 119 24.81 -11.38 5.91
N ILE A 120 23.94 -12.17 5.28
CA ILE A 120 23.17 -13.22 5.92
C ILE A 120 24.02 -14.50 5.85
N GLY A 121 23.91 -15.38 6.85
CA GLY A 121 24.68 -16.62 6.81
C GLY A 121 24.12 -17.55 5.72
N GLU A 122 24.99 -18.26 5.00
CA GLU A 122 24.57 -19.29 4.05
C GLU A 122 23.61 -20.31 4.68
N ASN A 123 22.59 -20.70 3.94
CA ASN A 123 21.47 -21.56 4.33
C ASN A 123 20.63 -20.98 5.49
N THR A 124 20.62 -19.66 5.67
CA THR A 124 19.77 -19.03 6.67
C THR A 124 18.37 -18.85 6.10
N PRO A 125 17.32 -19.36 6.77
CA PRO A 125 15.95 -19.13 6.33
C PRO A 125 15.62 -17.64 6.39
N VAL A 126 14.98 -17.15 5.33
CA VAL A 126 14.48 -15.78 5.26
C VAL A 126 13.03 -15.77 4.83
N ALA A 127 12.32 -14.71 5.16
CA ALA A 127 11.02 -14.43 4.58
C ALA A 127 10.93 -12.98 4.12
N ILE A 128 10.26 -12.75 2.99
CA ILE A 128 9.84 -11.43 2.57
C ILE A 128 8.34 -11.25 2.62
N ARG A 129 7.94 -9.99 2.79
CA ARG A 129 6.58 -9.53 2.48
C ARG A 129 6.63 -8.17 1.79
N VAL A 130 5.62 -7.91 0.99
CA VAL A 130 5.43 -6.64 0.30
C VAL A 130 4.16 -5.98 0.79
N CYS A 131 4.24 -4.70 1.10
CA CYS A 131 3.12 -3.91 1.60
C CYS A 131 2.86 -2.70 0.70
N LEU A 132 1.60 -2.41 0.45
CA LEU A 132 1.18 -1.08 0.04
C LEU A 132 1.14 -0.19 1.28
N VAL A 133 1.77 0.98 1.16
CA VAL A 133 1.95 1.93 2.26
C VAL A 133 1.54 3.32 1.83
N LYS A 134 0.82 4.04 2.68
CA LYS A 134 0.43 5.43 2.46
C LYS A 134 0.40 6.18 3.78
N SER A 135 0.83 7.44 3.77
CA SER A 135 0.89 8.23 5.00
C SER A 135 -0.51 8.38 5.60
N GLY A 136 -0.65 8.02 6.89
CA GLY A 136 -1.92 8.06 7.60
C GLY A 136 -2.84 6.85 7.40
N GLU A 137 -2.44 5.88 6.56
CA GLU A 137 -3.22 4.67 6.29
C GLU A 137 -2.55 3.44 6.90
N THR A 138 -3.36 2.43 7.26
CA THR A 138 -2.82 1.13 7.68
C THR A 138 -2.21 0.41 6.47
N PRO A 139 -0.98 -0.12 6.56
CA PRO A 139 -0.38 -0.88 5.46
C PRO A 139 -1.19 -2.13 5.08
N ILE A 140 -1.27 -2.40 3.78
CA ILE A 140 -1.89 -3.63 3.24
C ILE A 140 -0.75 -4.54 2.78
N CYS A 141 -0.51 -5.63 3.50
CA CYS A 141 0.63 -6.51 3.26
C CYS A 141 0.23 -7.86 2.66
N SER A 142 1.13 -8.42 1.86
CA SER A 142 1.10 -9.81 1.45
C SER A 142 1.21 -10.77 2.64
N GLY A 143 0.98 -12.06 2.38
CA GLY A 143 1.51 -13.13 3.23
C GLY A 143 3.05 -13.17 3.20
N ARG A 144 3.63 -14.13 3.92
CA ARG A 144 5.07 -14.37 3.94
C ARG A 144 5.48 -15.25 2.76
N ALA A 145 6.48 -14.85 2.02
CA ALA A 145 7.17 -15.70 1.05
C ALA A 145 8.51 -16.12 1.65
N PHE A 146 8.74 -17.42 1.75
CA PHE A 146 9.96 -17.97 2.34
C PHE A 146 11.01 -18.23 1.25
N GLY A 147 12.26 -17.96 1.60
CA GLY A 147 13.45 -18.31 0.83
C GLY A 147 14.57 -18.77 1.77
N GLU A 148 15.71 -19.07 1.19
CA GLU A 148 16.95 -19.37 1.91
C GLU A 148 18.01 -18.46 1.32
N SER A 149 18.79 -17.80 2.20
CA SER A 149 20.01 -17.09 1.83
C SER A 149 21.17 -18.07 1.77
#